data_AF-A0A957X8Q6-F1
#
_entry.id   AF-A0A957X8Q6-F1
#
_cell.length_a   1.000
_cell.length_b   1.000
_cell.length_c   1.000
_cell.angle_alpha   90.00
_cell.angle_beta   90.00
_cell.angle_gamma   90.00
#
_symmetry.space_group_name_H-M   'P 1'
#
loop_
_entity.id
_entity.type
_entity.pdbx_description
1 polymer ?
#
loop_
_entity_poly.entity_id
_entity_poly.type
_entity_poly.pdbx_seq_one_letter_code
_entity_poly.pdbx_strand_id
1 'polypeptide(L)'
;VTFELFIEGEKTDAFHFEAGFISNHVGRYRYLWDGRNSQGQRLATGVYEYVVKLGVLYRAQYCYSLNGVFGNPPDCQNGATGVFVEGIDEVFFEGRVKLESASDSPYGNGWLIQGQQRLYADGTGRLMISDGKRVDEYATLNLFGGDQPAADILKQSQYQRLQSHALVLPSSPETTEISTAAETTEKAPPVQPSNISEDDGSEAPAAYTETRLAAQVSVCGEIAANTTWTVSNSPYTLTCNVTVAAAATLTVEPGVVVKAGSLDELIIRGGLVAQGTSAQPIVFTSIKDDTHGGDTNGDGNASVPAARDWDGITFEPGSRSAGLSHVILAYSTNGAVYNALGTATDLTFTGNFFQNNDRRSVYLELADAAGQITASGNTAANNGLNAIVIDGTVAGALNINWQ
;
A
#
# COMPACT_ATOMS: atom_id res chain seq x y z
N VAL A 1 35.35 -5.53 -9.56
CA VAL A 1 35.08 -4.08 -9.48
C VAL A 1 35.20 -3.65 -8.03
N THR A 2 35.93 -2.57 -7.76
CA THR A 2 35.96 -1.90 -6.46
C THR A 2 34.86 -0.83 -6.44
N PHE A 3 34.27 -0.60 -5.28
CA PHE A 3 33.34 0.51 -5.05
C PHE A 3 33.83 1.28 -3.82
N GLU A 4 33.86 2.60 -3.92
CA GLU A 4 34.06 3.50 -2.78
C GLU A 4 33.02 4.63 -2.84
N LEU A 5 32.32 4.87 -1.74
CA LEU A 5 31.44 6.03 -1.59
C LEU A 5 32.10 7.05 -0.67
N PHE A 6 32.07 8.31 -1.08
CA PHE A 6 32.41 9.47 -0.30
C PHE A 6 31.17 10.36 -0.15
N ILE A 7 30.96 10.91 1.06
CA ILE A 7 29.91 11.89 1.39
C ILE A 7 30.62 13.07 2.06
N GLU A 8 30.37 14.30 1.60
CA GLU A 8 31.08 15.52 2.06
C GLU A 8 32.62 15.38 2.01
N GLY A 9 33.13 14.59 1.07
CA GLY A 9 34.56 14.29 0.91
C GLY A 9 35.11 13.21 1.87
N GLU A 10 34.38 12.79 2.89
CA GLU A 10 34.77 11.65 3.74
C GLU A 10 34.36 10.32 3.10
N LYS A 11 35.26 9.32 3.10
CA LYS A 11 34.94 7.96 2.65
C LYS A 11 34.01 7.26 3.65
N THR A 12 32.77 6.97 3.25
CA THR A 12 31.74 6.39 4.13
C THR A 12 31.54 4.89 3.97
N ASP A 13 31.80 4.34 2.77
CA ASP A 13 31.68 2.90 2.50
C ASP A 13 32.67 2.47 1.40
N ALA A 14 33.10 1.21 1.44
CA ALA A 14 33.83 0.56 0.34
C ALA A 14 33.76 -0.96 0.40
N PHE A 15 33.55 -1.57 -0.76
CA PHE A 15 33.50 -3.02 -0.94
C PHE A 15 33.96 -3.41 -2.35
N HIS A 16 34.06 -4.72 -2.58
CA HIS A 16 34.49 -5.30 -3.85
C HIS A 16 33.42 -6.29 -4.33
N PHE A 17 33.13 -6.28 -5.63
CA PHE A 17 32.18 -7.22 -6.23
C PHE A 17 32.65 -7.71 -7.61
N GLU A 18 32.30 -8.95 -7.95
CA GLU A 18 32.51 -9.50 -9.28
C GLU A 18 31.37 -9.08 -10.21
N ALA A 19 31.73 -8.66 -11.42
CA ALA A 19 30.79 -8.32 -12.48
C ALA A 19 31.18 -9.08 -13.76
N GLY A 20 30.30 -9.97 -14.21
CA GLY A 20 30.48 -10.71 -15.45
C GLY A 20 30.15 -9.82 -16.65
N PHE A 21 31.15 -9.15 -17.21
CA PHE A 21 30.96 -8.30 -18.39
C PHE A 21 30.85 -9.13 -19.67
N ILE A 22 29.63 -9.23 -20.20
CA ILE A 22 29.39 -9.70 -21.57
C ILE A 22 29.60 -8.51 -22.52
N SER A 23 30.28 -8.74 -23.66
CA SER A 23 30.50 -7.67 -24.65
C SER A 23 29.17 -7.03 -25.09
N ASN A 24 29.20 -5.70 -25.32
CA ASN A 24 28.05 -4.87 -25.68
C ASN A 24 26.86 -4.84 -24.68
N HIS A 25 27.04 -5.29 -23.43
CA HIS A 25 25.98 -5.22 -22.40
C HIS A 25 26.22 -4.09 -21.40
N VAL A 26 25.18 -3.32 -21.08
CA VAL A 26 25.21 -2.29 -20.04
C VAL A 26 24.87 -2.90 -18.69
N GLY A 27 25.88 -3.08 -17.83
CA GLY A 27 25.66 -3.39 -16.43
C GLY A 27 24.97 -2.22 -15.72
N ARG A 28 23.92 -2.51 -14.94
CA ARG A 28 23.26 -1.53 -14.06
C ARG A 28 23.55 -1.88 -12.62
N TYR A 29 24.06 -0.91 -11.85
CA TYR A 29 24.28 -1.04 -10.42
C TYR A 29 23.38 -0.06 -9.66
N ARG A 30 22.87 -0.47 -8.50
CA ARG A 30 22.10 0.36 -7.56
C ARG A 30 22.70 0.15 -6.18
N TYR A 31 23.25 1.21 -5.62
CA TYR A 31 23.67 1.27 -4.22
C TYR A 31 22.56 1.93 -3.38
N LEU A 32 22.50 1.61 -2.09
CA LEU A 32 21.61 2.27 -1.12
C LEU A 32 22.45 2.75 0.06
N TRP A 33 22.56 4.07 0.21
CA TRP A 33 23.20 4.71 1.36
C TRP A 33 22.20 4.77 2.53
N ASP A 34 22.61 4.34 3.73
CA ASP A 34 21.71 4.28 4.90
C ASP A 34 21.66 5.58 5.74
N GLY A 35 22.29 6.65 5.23
CA GLY A 35 22.33 7.98 5.84
C GLY A 35 23.40 8.14 6.93
N ARG A 36 24.53 7.44 6.84
CA ARG A 36 25.65 7.53 7.79
C ARG A 36 26.92 8.18 7.24
N ASN A 37 27.71 8.78 8.13
CA ASN A 37 29.06 9.26 7.87
C ASN A 37 30.13 8.16 8.05
N SER A 38 31.40 8.51 7.84
CA SER A 38 32.57 7.62 8.00
C SER A 38 32.71 7.01 9.40
N GLN A 39 32.09 7.62 10.41
CA GLN A 39 32.13 7.22 11.81
C GLN A 39 30.92 6.33 12.19
N GLY A 40 30.09 5.94 11.22
CA GLY A 40 28.88 5.14 11.43
C GLY A 40 27.74 5.88 12.14
N GLN A 41 27.87 7.20 12.35
CA GLN A 41 26.84 8.05 12.93
C GLN A 41 25.79 8.40 11.87
N ARG A 42 24.52 8.47 12.25
CA ARG A 42 23.47 8.97 11.35
C ARG A 42 23.63 10.47 11.14
N LEU A 43 23.54 10.90 9.88
CA LEU A 43 23.41 12.30 9.51
C LEU A 43 21.94 12.75 9.64
N ALA A 44 21.75 14.07 9.77
CA ALA A 44 20.43 14.69 9.84
C ALA A 44 19.76 14.76 8.47
N THR A 45 18.47 15.12 8.42
CA THR A 45 17.82 15.49 7.16
C THR A 45 18.54 16.68 6.49
N GLY A 46 18.85 16.54 5.19
CA GLY A 46 19.65 17.51 4.46
C GLY A 46 19.88 17.14 3.00
N VAL A 47 20.72 17.93 2.32
CA VAL A 47 21.27 17.62 1.00
C VAL A 47 22.78 17.53 1.14
N TYR A 48 23.36 16.45 0.66
CA TYR A 48 24.78 16.13 0.79
C TYR A 48 25.41 15.92 -0.58
N GLU A 49 26.64 16.39 -0.75
CA GLU A 49 27.48 16.07 -1.92
C GLU A 49 28.03 14.64 -1.76
N TYR A 50 27.97 13.85 -2.82
CA TYR A 50 28.54 12.50 -2.89
C TYR A 50 29.53 12.39 -4.05
N VAL A 51 30.51 11.50 -3.88
CA VAL A 51 31.34 10.97 -4.96
C VAL A 51 31.35 9.45 -4.85
N VAL A 52 30.94 8.76 -5.92
CA VAL A 52 31.15 7.31 -6.08
C VAL A 52 32.35 7.10 -6.98
N LYS A 53 33.30 6.29 -6.52
CA LYS A 53 34.45 5.82 -7.31
C LYS A 53 34.26 4.33 -7.62
N LEU A 54 34.32 3.96 -8.90
CA LEU A 54 34.34 2.57 -9.35
C LEU A 54 35.71 2.23 -9.97
N GLY A 55 36.39 1.24 -9.40
CA GLY A 55 37.64 0.69 -9.96
C GLY A 55 37.37 -0.61 -10.72
N VAL A 56 37.51 -0.59 -12.04
CA VAL A 56 37.44 -1.80 -12.87
C VAL A 56 38.84 -2.37 -13.02
N LEU A 57 39.16 -3.40 -12.22
CA LEU A 57 40.35 -4.22 -12.46
C LEU A 57 40.23 -4.88 -13.84
N TYR A 58 41.25 -4.70 -14.67
CA TYR A 58 41.38 -5.34 -15.97
C TYR A 58 42.78 -5.94 -16.15
N ARG A 59 42.89 -6.96 -17.01
CA ARG A 59 44.16 -7.58 -17.38
C ARG A 59 44.40 -7.37 -18.87
N ALA A 60 45.23 -6.38 -19.19
CA ALA A 60 45.62 -6.06 -20.57
C ALA A 60 46.86 -6.85 -20.99
N GLN A 61 47.12 -6.89 -22.29
CA GLN A 61 48.30 -7.53 -22.88
C GLN A 61 49.10 -6.49 -23.65
N TYR A 62 50.43 -6.50 -23.54
CA TYR A 62 51.27 -5.61 -24.33
C TYR A 62 51.23 -6.01 -25.81
N CYS A 63 51.14 -5.02 -26.68
CA CYS A 63 51.29 -5.15 -28.12
C CYS A 63 52.74 -4.86 -28.52
N TYR A 64 53.19 -5.32 -29.68
CA TYR A 64 54.48 -4.88 -30.22
C TYR A 64 54.38 -3.43 -30.68
N SER A 65 55.51 -2.72 -30.79
CA SER A 65 55.56 -1.47 -31.54
C SER A 65 55.44 -1.75 -33.04
N LEU A 66 54.67 -0.94 -33.78
CA LEU A 66 54.46 -1.09 -35.23
C LEU A 66 55.80 -1.21 -35.97
N ASN A 67 55.91 -2.21 -36.85
CA ASN A 67 57.13 -2.61 -37.56
C ASN A 67 58.33 -3.00 -36.66
N GLY A 68 58.11 -3.30 -35.37
CA GLY A 68 59.15 -3.71 -34.42
C GLY A 68 60.12 -2.60 -33.98
N VAL A 69 59.85 -1.33 -34.33
CA VAL A 69 60.74 -0.20 -34.02
C VAL A 69 60.34 0.48 -32.71
N PHE A 70 61.26 0.51 -31.74
CA PHE A 70 61.05 1.20 -30.46
C PHE A 70 60.67 2.67 -30.67
N GLY A 71 59.57 3.11 -30.04
CA GLY A 71 59.01 4.45 -30.17
C GLY A 71 57.88 4.59 -31.22
N ASN A 72 57.64 3.59 -32.07
CA ASN A 72 56.45 3.57 -32.92
C ASN A 72 55.17 3.27 -32.12
N PRO A 73 53.97 3.67 -32.62
CA PRO A 73 52.68 3.32 -32.01
C PRO A 73 52.49 1.81 -31.83
N PRO A 74 51.65 1.36 -30.88
CA PRO A 74 51.39 -0.06 -30.68
C PRO A 74 50.63 -0.70 -31.86
N ASP A 75 51.11 -1.86 -32.29
CA ASP A 75 50.48 -2.76 -33.25
C ASP A 75 49.95 -3.99 -32.51
N CYS A 76 48.64 -3.96 -32.25
CA CYS A 76 47.90 -5.04 -31.62
C CYS A 76 47.27 -6.02 -32.63
N GLN A 77 47.48 -5.82 -33.94
CA GLN A 77 46.87 -6.66 -34.99
C GLN A 77 47.80 -7.80 -35.41
N ASN A 78 49.11 -7.55 -35.46
CA ASN A 78 50.11 -8.57 -35.83
C ASN A 78 50.57 -9.47 -34.67
N GLY A 79 49.73 -9.61 -33.63
CA GLY A 79 49.92 -10.50 -32.49
C GLY A 79 50.35 -9.78 -31.21
N ALA A 80 49.89 -10.28 -30.06
CA ALA A 80 50.22 -9.74 -28.74
C ALA A 80 51.41 -10.49 -28.10
N THR A 81 52.18 -9.81 -27.24
CA THR A 81 53.53 -10.23 -26.80
C THR A 81 53.58 -11.43 -25.85
N GLY A 82 52.43 -11.99 -25.43
CA GLY A 82 52.36 -12.93 -24.32
C GLY A 82 52.47 -12.29 -22.93
N VAL A 83 52.96 -11.05 -22.83
CA VAL A 83 53.14 -10.33 -21.55
C VAL A 83 51.86 -9.59 -21.18
N PHE A 84 51.33 -9.89 -19.99
CA PHE A 84 50.14 -9.25 -19.44
C PHE A 84 50.52 -8.24 -18.35
N VAL A 85 49.69 -7.20 -18.21
CA VAL A 85 49.74 -6.23 -17.11
C VAL A 85 48.34 -6.12 -16.51
N GLU A 86 48.28 -6.00 -15.18
CA GLU A 86 47.05 -5.73 -14.46
C GLU A 86 46.94 -4.22 -14.21
N GLY A 87 45.76 -3.67 -14.47
CA GLY A 87 45.46 -2.26 -14.33
C GLY A 87 44.10 -2.06 -13.67
N ILE A 88 43.84 -0.83 -13.23
CA ILE A 88 42.55 -0.40 -12.71
C ILE A 88 42.12 0.81 -13.53
N ASP A 89 40.97 0.71 -14.19
CA ASP A 89 40.30 1.86 -14.79
C ASP A 89 39.38 2.48 -13.73
N GLU A 90 39.47 3.80 -13.50
CA GLU A 90 38.80 4.48 -12.40
C GLU A 90 37.77 5.48 -12.91
N VAL A 91 36.48 5.20 -12.66
CA VAL A 91 35.36 6.04 -13.07
C VAL A 91 34.74 6.70 -11.84
N PHE A 92 34.55 8.03 -11.92
CA PHE A 92 34.02 8.85 -10.85
C PHE A 92 32.62 9.37 -11.22
N PHE A 93 31.70 9.36 -10.26
CA PHE A 93 30.36 9.89 -10.37
C PHE A 93 30.09 10.82 -9.19
N GLU A 94 29.98 12.11 -9.45
CA GLU A 94 29.69 13.15 -8.46
C GLU A 94 28.25 13.64 -8.56
N GLY A 95 27.71 14.17 -7.46
CA GLY A 95 26.39 14.79 -7.44
C GLY A 95 25.84 14.95 -6.03
N ARG A 96 24.56 15.35 -5.93
CA ARG A 96 23.87 15.56 -4.65
C ARG A 96 22.86 14.47 -4.35
N VAL A 97 22.86 14.01 -3.10
CA VAL A 97 21.85 13.12 -2.54
C VAL A 97 21.05 13.86 -1.45
N LYS A 98 19.73 13.73 -1.48
CA LYS A 98 18.84 14.24 -0.43
C LYS A 98 18.63 13.13 0.60
N LEU A 99 18.97 13.39 1.87
CA LEU A 99 18.65 12.52 2.99
C LEU A 99 17.42 13.09 3.69
N GLU A 100 16.33 12.31 3.75
CA GLU A 100 15.14 12.62 4.54
C GLU A 100 14.94 11.54 5.61
N SER A 101 15.52 11.78 6.78
CA SER A 101 15.42 10.85 7.91
C SER A 101 13.97 10.66 8.34
N ALA A 102 13.66 9.54 8.98
CA ALA A 102 12.33 9.26 9.54
C ALA A 102 11.88 10.37 10.52
N SER A 103 12.80 10.76 11.41
CA SER A 103 12.57 11.63 12.57
C SER A 103 12.46 13.12 12.26
N ASP A 104 13.20 13.64 11.28
CA ASP A 104 13.35 15.09 11.09
C ASP A 104 12.52 15.63 9.91
N SER A 105 11.65 14.80 9.33
CA SER A 105 10.69 15.25 8.32
C SER A 105 9.66 16.20 8.92
N PRO A 106 9.33 17.33 8.27
CA PRO A 106 8.27 18.23 8.71
C PRO A 106 6.86 17.60 8.63
N TYR A 107 6.75 16.41 8.03
CA TYR A 107 5.54 15.59 7.99
C TYR A 107 5.58 14.41 8.98
N GLY A 108 6.73 14.12 9.59
CA GLY A 108 6.91 13.03 10.56
C GLY A 108 7.19 11.64 9.96
N ASN A 109 7.04 10.61 10.80
CA ASN A 109 7.29 9.20 10.47
C ASN A 109 6.25 8.66 9.47
N GLY A 110 6.69 7.92 8.45
CA GLY A 110 5.82 7.24 7.47
C GLY A 110 5.29 8.12 6.32
N TRP A 111 5.32 9.45 6.45
CA TRP A 111 4.80 10.38 5.44
C TRP A 111 5.73 10.57 4.23
N LEU A 112 5.14 10.76 3.05
CA LEU A 112 5.83 10.82 1.75
C LEU A 112 5.21 11.92 0.90
N ILE A 113 6.03 12.80 0.30
CA ILE A 113 5.56 13.63 -0.81
C ILE A 113 5.49 12.73 -2.05
N GLN A 114 4.33 12.64 -2.70
CA GLN A 114 4.16 11.82 -3.90
C GLN A 114 5.17 12.23 -4.98
N GLY A 115 6.05 11.31 -5.36
CA GLY A 115 7.13 11.53 -6.33
C GLY A 115 8.50 11.90 -5.73
N GLN A 116 8.65 12.03 -4.40
CA GLN A 116 9.96 12.08 -3.75
C GLN A 116 10.30 10.72 -3.12
N GLN A 117 11.43 10.14 -3.52
CA GLN A 117 11.91 8.88 -2.95
C GLN A 117 12.46 9.12 -1.55
N ARG A 118 11.84 8.49 -0.54
CA ARG A 118 12.29 8.53 0.86
C ARG A 118 12.80 7.16 1.30
N LEU A 119 13.86 7.17 2.09
CA LEU A 119 14.37 6.01 2.81
C LEU A 119 13.79 6.01 4.24
N TYR A 120 13.17 4.92 4.66
CA TYR A 120 12.66 4.76 6.03
C TYR A 120 12.92 3.36 6.58
N ALA A 121 12.87 3.20 7.90
CA ALA A 121 12.84 1.89 8.54
C ALA A 121 11.38 1.46 8.73
N ASP A 122 11.04 0.22 8.39
CA ASP A 122 9.74 -0.36 8.73
C ASP A 122 9.63 -0.72 10.22
N GLY A 123 8.46 -1.19 10.66
CA GLY A 123 8.22 -1.62 12.05
C GLY A 123 9.07 -2.81 12.52
N THR A 124 9.87 -3.42 11.64
CA THR A 124 10.83 -4.50 11.95
C THR A 124 12.29 -4.05 11.82
N GLY A 125 12.54 -2.77 11.48
CA GLY A 125 13.87 -2.19 11.29
C GLY A 125 14.46 -2.36 9.89
N ARG A 126 13.69 -2.87 8.91
CA ARG A 126 14.16 -3.06 7.53
C ARG A 126 14.15 -1.74 6.77
N LEU A 127 15.18 -1.49 5.96
CA LEU A 127 15.28 -0.29 5.14
C LEU A 127 14.40 -0.41 3.89
N MET A 128 13.46 0.53 3.74
CA MET A 128 12.46 0.60 2.69
C MET A 128 12.64 1.86 1.85
N ILE A 129 12.42 1.76 0.54
CA ILE A 129 12.36 2.93 -0.36
C ILE A 129 10.94 3.04 -0.90
N SER A 130 10.35 4.23 -0.81
CA SER A 130 9.04 4.53 -1.44
C SER A 130 9.02 5.93 -2.03
N ASP A 131 8.32 6.08 -3.16
CA ASP A 131 7.99 7.35 -3.82
C ASP A 131 6.54 7.80 -3.56
N GLY A 132 5.83 7.10 -2.67
CA GLY A 132 4.39 7.29 -2.42
C GLY A 132 3.46 6.60 -3.42
N LYS A 133 4.01 5.92 -4.45
CA LYS A 133 3.24 5.08 -5.41
C LYS A 133 3.69 3.62 -5.44
N ARG A 134 4.94 3.32 -5.07
CA ARG A 134 5.46 1.95 -4.91
C ARG A 134 6.33 1.84 -3.67
N VAL A 135 6.05 0.81 -2.87
CA VAL A 135 6.95 0.32 -1.84
C VAL A 135 7.80 -0.78 -2.48
N ASP A 136 9.06 -0.46 -2.81
CA ASP A 136 10.03 -1.51 -3.17
C ASP A 136 10.51 -2.15 -1.85
N GLU A 137 10.10 -3.38 -1.57
CA GLU A 137 10.59 -4.16 -0.43
C GLU A 137 12.00 -4.71 -0.71
N TYR A 138 12.97 -4.32 0.10
CA TYR A 138 14.35 -4.82 0.02
C TYR A 138 14.63 -5.79 1.17
N ALA A 139 15.16 -6.97 0.82
CA ALA A 139 15.43 -8.03 1.78
C ALA A 139 16.53 -7.65 2.80
N THR A 140 16.42 -8.20 4.00
CA THR A 140 17.34 -7.98 5.12
C THR A 140 18.79 -8.31 4.77
N LEU A 141 19.66 -7.31 4.79
CA LEU A 141 21.09 -7.54 5.03
C LEU A 141 21.25 -7.86 6.52
N ASN A 142 21.63 -9.09 6.86
CA ASN A 142 21.79 -9.52 8.26
C ASN A 142 23.00 -8.81 8.90
N LEU A 143 22.74 -7.78 9.70
CA LEU A 143 23.74 -6.96 10.39
C LEU A 143 24.25 -7.56 11.73
N PHE A 144 24.07 -8.86 11.93
CA PHE A 144 24.61 -9.61 13.07
C PHE A 144 25.34 -10.86 12.58
N GLY A 145 26.58 -11.04 13.06
CA GLY A 145 27.55 -11.95 12.46
C GLY A 145 27.33 -13.44 12.73
N GLY A 146 27.70 -14.26 11.73
CA GLY A 146 27.78 -15.70 11.79
C GLY A 146 28.27 -16.24 10.44
N ASP A 147 29.29 -17.11 10.44
CA ASP A 147 30.05 -17.43 9.23
C ASP A 147 29.27 -18.33 8.24
N GLN A 148 28.71 -17.76 7.16
CA GLN A 148 28.52 -18.41 5.85
C GLN A 148 28.36 -17.35 4.71
N PRO A 149 28.68 -17.67 3.44
CA PRO A 149 28.83 -16.68 2.37
C PRO A 149 27.51 -16.26 1.70
N ALA A 150 27.24 -14.96 1.66
CA ALA A 150 26.04 -14.35 1.06
C ALA A 150 26.08 -14.21 -0.49
N ALA A 151 26.62 -15.21 -1.21
CA ALA A 151 26.99 -15.07 -2.63
C ALA A 151 25.87 -15.35 -3.65
N ASP A 152 24.93 -16.27 -3.37
CA ASP A 152 24.07 -16.85 -4.42
C ASP A 152 22.62 -16.32 -4.49
N ILE A 153 22.09 -15.72 -3.42
CA ILE A 153 20.66 -15.33 -3.36
C ILE A 153 20.33 -14.16 -4.31
N LEU A 154 21.28 -13.28 -4.62
CA LEU A 154 21.05 -12.09 -5.46
C LEU A 154 20.95 -12.37 -6.97
N LYS A 155 21.33 -13.55 -7.46
CA LYS A 155 21.44 -13.81 -8.91
C LYS A 155 20.15 -14.30 -9.58
N GLN A 156 19.21 -14.91 -8.86
CA GLN A 156 18.02 -15.52 -9.48
C GLN A 156 16.80 -14.59 -9.60
N SER A 157 16.52 -13.74 -8.60
CA SER A 157 15.26 -12.99 -8.51
C SER A 157 15.12 -11.86 -9.55
N GLN A 158 16.23 -11.25 -9.99
CA GLN A 158 16.22 -10.16 -10.96
C GLN A 158 16.19 -10.64 -12.43
N TYR A 159 16.76 -11.81 -12.74
CA TYR A 159 16.87 -12.28 -14.13
C TYR A 159 15.52 -12.69 -14.73
N GLN A 160 14.63 -13.31 -13.94
CA GLN A 160 13.31 -13.72 -14.42
C GLN A 160 12.31 -12.56 -14.61
N ARG A 161 12.46 -11.44 -13.89
CA ARG A 161 11.52 -10.30 -13.99
C ARG A 161 11.75 -9.39 -15.20
N LEU A 162 12.82 -9.61 -15.97
CA LEU A 162 13.12 -8.84 -17.19
C LEU A 162 12.58 -9.46 -18.49
N GLN A 163 12.10 -10.71 -18.48
CA GLN A 163 11.54 -11.36 -19.68
C GLN A 163 10.02 -11.18 -19.85
N SER A 164 9.31 -10.63 -18.87
CA SER A 164 7.83 -10.48 -18.91
C SER A 164 7.31 -9.29 -19.72
N HIS A 165 8.20 -8.49 -20.34
CA HIS A 165 7.84 -7.32 -21.15
C HIS A 165 8.38 -7.41 -22.59
N ALA A 166 8.20 -8.58 -23.22
CA ALA A 166 8.21 -8.67 -24.68
C ALA A 166 6.86 -8.18 -25.23
N LEU A 167 6.87 -7.06 -25.97
CA LEU A 167 5.67 -6.47 -26.56
C LEU A 167 5.14 -7.37 -27.70
N VAL A 168 3.96 -7.97 -27.52
CA VAL A 168 3.23 -8.66 -28.60
C VAL A 168 1.99 -7.85 -28.95
N LEU A 169 1.92 -7.37 -30.19
CA LEU A 169 0.79 -6.61 -30.71
C LEU A 169 -0.40 -7.55 -30.99
N PRO A 170 -1.66 -7.08 -30.81
CA PRO A 170 -2.83 -7.91 -31.07
C PRO A 170 -3.01 -8.16 -32.57
N SER A 171 -3.34 -9.40 -32.92
CA SER A 171 -3.92 -9.77 -34.22
C SER A 171 -5.20 -10.56 -34.01
N SER A 172 -6.18 -10.30 -34.86
CA SER A 172 -7.55 -10.82 -34.81
C SER A 172 -8.25 -10.46 -36.14
N PRO A 173 -9.27 -11.20 -36.61
CA PRO A 173 -9.81 -12.48 -36.13
C PRO A 173 -9.63 -13.61 -37.18
N GLU A 174 -10.05 -14.84 -36.86
CA GLU A 174 -10.93 -15.62 -37.76
C GLU A 174 -11.60 -16.81 -37.06
N THR A 175 -12.55 -17.44 -37.76
CA THR A 175 -13.57 -18.39 -37.26
C THR A 175 -13.32 -19.85 -37.67
N THR A 176 -13.69 -20.83 -36.84
CA THR A 176 -14.71 -21.87 -37.17
C THR A 176 -15.03 -22.83 -36.00
N GLU A 177 -16.26 -22.70 -35.49
CA GLU A 177 -17.32 -23.72 -35.24
C GLU A 177 -17.06 -25.26 -35.29
N ILE A 178 -17.93 -25.99 -34.54
CA ILE A 178 -18.47 -27.37 -34.72
C ILE A 178 -18.32 -28.36 -33.52
N SER A 179 -19.41 -29.10 -33.28
CA SER A 179 -19.83 -30.04 -32.21
C SER A 179 -18.91 -31.27 -31.95
N THR A 180 -19.12 -32.16 -30.95
CA THR A 180 -20.31 -32.73 -30.23
C THR A 180 -19.80 -33.37 -28.90
N ALA A 181 -20.50 -33.87 -27.87
CA ALA A 181 -21.89 -34.29 -27.53
C ALA A 181 -22.11 -34.08 -26.00
N ALA A 182 -23.27 -34.11 -25.32
CA ALA A 182 -24.63 -34.67 -25.51
C ALA A 182 -24.92 -36.08 -24.92
N GLU A 183 -25.40 -36.12 -23.66
CA GLU A 183 -26.37 -37.05 -23.00
C GLU A 183 -26.56 -36.52 -21.54
N THR A 184 -27.70 -35.95 -21.10
CA THR A 184 -28.97 -36.56 -20.60
C THR A 184 -28.78 -37.55 -19.44
N THR A 185 -29.49 -37.47 -18.30
CA THR A 185 -30.97 -37.35 -18.15
C THR A 185 -31.51 -36.60 -16.90
N GLU A 186 -32.79 -36.23 -17.00
CA GLU A 186 -33.87 -36.13 -15.97
C GLU A 186 -33.75 -36.96 -14.67
N LYS A 187 -34.52 -36.74 -13.57
CA LYS A 187 -35.73 -35.89 -13.28
C LYS A 187 -35.82 -35.52 -11.77
N ALA A 188 -36.79 -34.70 -11.36
CA ALA A 188 -37.03 -34.25 -9.97
C ALA A 188 -38.37 -34.79 -9.35
N PRO A 189 -38.96 -34.23 -8.25
CA PRO A 189 -39.43 -34.96 -7.04
C PRO A 189 -40.99 -35.04 -6.96
N PRO A 190 -41.74 -35.09 -5.81
CA PRO A 190 -41.41 -35.30 -4.37
C PRO A 190 -42.32 -36.30 -3.58
N VAL A 191 -41.97 -36.63 -2.32
CA VAL A 191 -42.92 -37.23 -1.32
C VAL A 191 -42.65 -36.82 0.14
N GLN A 192 -43.72 -36.39 0.83
CA GLN A 192 -44.04 -36.44 2.28
C GLN A 192 -45.58 -36.65 2.34
N PRO A 193 -46.26 -37.05 3.44
CA PRO A 193 -45.80 -37.13 4.84
C PRO A 193 -46.21 -38.43 5.60
N SER A 194 -45.85 -38.55 6.88
CA SER A 194 -46.72 -39.14 7.91
C SER A 194 -46.29 -38.77 9.34
N ASN A 195 -47.28 -38.62 10.25
CA ASN A 195 -47.03 -38.41 11.69
C ASN A 195 -46.77 -39.75 12.40
N ILE A 196 -45.94 -39.72 13.44
CA ILE A 196 -46.09 -40.62 14.60
C ILE A 196 -46.06 -39.76 15.85
N SER A 197 -47.03 -39.95 16.74
CA SER A 197 -47.11 -39.34 18.06
C SER A 197 -46.99 -40.44 19.11
N GLU A 198 -46.11 -40.28 20.10
CA GLU A 198 -46.37 -40.74 21.47
C GLU A 198 -45.31 -40.26 22.48
N ASP A 199 -45.78 -40.16 23.72
CA ASP A 199 -45.09 -40.37 25.00
C ASP A 199 -44.45 -39.22 25.81
N ASP A 200 -44.57 -39.46 27.13
CA ASP A 200 -44.08 -38.87 28.38
C ASP A 200 -44.01 -37.34 28.58
N GLY A 201 -44.56 -36.92 29.73
CA GLY A 201 -44.49 -35.56 30.25
C GLY A 201 -43.75 -35.52 31.59
N SER A 202 -42.47 -35.14 31.57
CA SER A 202 -41.67 -34.92 32.78
C SER A 202 -41.08 -33.50 32.82
N GLU A 203 -41.22 -32.82 33.96
CA GLU A 203 -40.72 -31.46 34.16
C GLU A 203 -39.23 -31.46 34.53
N ALA A 204 -38.40 -30.84 33.69
CA ALA A 204 -37.05 -30.39 34.02
C ALA A 204 -36.68 -29.16 33.15
N PRO A 205 -35.71 -28.31 33.56
CA PRO A 205 -35.94 -26.86 33.46
C PRO A 205 -34.96 -26.13 32.51
N ALA A 206 -34.87 -24.82 32.71
CA ALA A 206 -34.19 -23.80 31.91
C ALA A 206 -34.99 -23.37 30.67
N ALA A 207 -35.54 -22.15 30.75
CA ALA A 207 -35.95 -21.44 29.56
C ALA A 207 -34.70 -21.17 28.71
N TYR A 208 -34.70 -21.65 27.47
CA TYR A 208 -33.75 -21.19 26.47
C TYR A 208 -33.98 -19.69 26.29
N THR A 209 -33.05 -18.87 26.82
CA THR A 209 -32.92 -17.51 26.31
C THR A 209 -32.40 -17.65 24.89
N GLU A 210 -33.32 -17.69 23.92
CA GLU A 210 -32.99 -17.31 22.56
C GLU A 210 -32.28 -15.96 22.65
N THR A 211 -31.00 -15.93 22.32
CA THR A 211 -30.26 -14.69 22.12
C THR A 211 -30.90 -14.01 20.94
N ARG A 212 -31.92 -13.18 21.21
CA ARG A 212 -32.71 -12.51 20.19
C ARG A 212 -31.75 -11.80 19.25
N LEU A 213 -31.64 -12.34 18.03
CA LEU A 213 -30.78 -11.79 17.00
C LEU A 213 -31.14 -10.30 16.84
N ALA A 214 -30.15 -9.42 16.97
CA ALA A 214 -30.37 -8.01 16.72
C ALA A 214 -30.86 -7.89 15.27
N ALA A 215 -32.02 -7.24 15.09
CA ALA A 215 -32.69 -7.25 13.80
C ALA A 215 -31.92 -6.37 12.81
N GLN A 216 -31.08 -7.01 12.00
CA GLN A 216 -30.29 -6.41 10.93
C GLN A 216 -31.11 -5.37 10.16
N VAL A 217 -30.68 -4.10 10.20
CA VAL A 217 -31.41 -3.01 9.55
C VAL A 217 -30.86 -2.81 8.14
N SER A 218 -31.59 -3.34 7.15
CA SER A 218 -31.33 -3.04 5.74
C SER A 218 -31.64 -1.57 5.42
N VAL A 219 -30.72 -0.88 4.73
CA VAL A 219 -30.84 0.51 4.31
C VAL A 219 -30.47 0.63 2.83
N CYS A 220 -31.22 1.42 2.07
CA CYS A 220 -30.96 1.70 0.65
C CYS A 220 -31.62 3.05 0.29
N GLY A 221 -31.00 3.83 -0.60
CA GLY A 221 -31.57 5.08 -1.11
C GLY A 221 -31.30 6.31 -0.23
N GLU A 222 -32.22 7.28 -0.22
CA GLU A 222 -31.97 8.58 0.39
C GLU A 222 -32.41 8.67 1.86
N ILE A 223 -31.47 9.01 2.74
CA ILE A 223 -31.72 9.49 4.10
C ILE A 223 -32.07 10.99 3.99
N ALA A 224 -33.35 11.25 3.75
CA ALA A 224 -33.90 12.59 3.49
C ALA A 224 -34.11 13.46 4.75
N ALA A 225 -33.97 12.89 5.94
CA ALA A 225 -34.15 13.56 7.23
C ALA A 225 -33.08 13.16 8.25
N ASN A 226 -32.92 13.93 9.32
CA ASN A 226 -31.98 13.62 10.41
C ASN A 226 -32.29 12.23 10.98
N THR A 227 -31.29 11.35 10.97
CA THR A 227 -31.41 9.94 11.34
C THR A 227 -30.27 9.57 12.29
N THR A 228 -30.58 8.77 13.32
CA THR A 228 -29.58 8.17 14.20
C THR A 228 -29.55 6.67 13.97
N TRP A 229 -28.37 6.12 13.68
CA TRP A 229 -28.09 4.70 13.72
C TRP A 229 -27.60 4.33 15.11
N THR A 230 -28.32 3.42 15.78
CA THR A 230 -28.15 3.10 17.20
C THR A 230 -27.58 1.71 17.43
N VAL A 231 -26.86 1.51 18.53
CA VAL A 231 -26.26 0.20 18.86
C VAL A 231 -27.33 -0.89 19.01
N SER A 232 -28.51 -0.54 19.52
CA SER A 232 -29.66 -1.47 19.69
C SER A 232 -30.18 -2.09 18.39
N ASN A 233 -29.85 -1.46 17.26
CA ASN A 233 -30.33 -1.78 15.92
C ASN A 233 -29.18 -2.17 14.97
N SER A 234 -27.96 -2.30 15.52
CA SER A 234 -26.77 -2.76 14.80
C SER A 234 -26.81 -4.29 14.65
N PRO A 235 -26.36 -4.87 13.52
CA PRO A 235 -25.71 -4.21 12.38
C PRO A 235 -26.70 -3.56 11.40
N TYR A 236 -26.25 -2.47 10.79
CA TYR A 236 -26.88 -1.87 9.61
C TYR A 236 -26.26 -2.47 8.35
N THR A 237 -27.08 -2.75 7.32
CA THR A 237 -26.60 -3.29 6.04
C THR A 237 -27.07 -2.41 4.90
N LEU A 238 -26.14 -1.83 4.15
CA LEU A 238 -26.44 -1.11 2.91
C LEU A 238 -26.73 -2.17 1.83
N THR A 239 -27.91 -2.10 1.23
CA THR A 239 -28.37 -3.03 0.18
C THR A 239 -28.55 -2.35 -1.19
N CYS A 240 -28.26 -1.05 -1.23
CA CYS A 240 -27.86 -0.28 -2.40
C CYS A 240 -27.07 0.95 -1.90
N ASN A 241 -26.51 1.79 -2.78
CA ASN A 241 -25.98 3.10 -2.41
C ASN A 241 -26.94 3.89 -1.48
N VAL A 242 -26.42 4.39 -0.37
CA VAL A 242 -27.17 5.19 0.61
C VAL A 242 -26.67 6.62 0.58
N THR A 243 -27.58 7.57 0.31
CA THR A 243 -27.26 9.01 0.22
C THR A 243 -27.86 9.76 1.40
N VAL A 244 -27.04 10.44 2.21
CA VAL A 244 -27.51 11.41 3.20
C VAL A 244 -27.78 12.74 2.51
N ALA A 245 -29.05 13.15 2.40
CA ALA A 245 -29.47 14.34 1.66
C ALA A 245 -28.87 15.64 2.23
N ALA A 246 -28.69 16.67 1.41
CA ALA A 246 -28.00 17.92 1.77
C ALA A 246 -28.53 18.62 3.04
N ALA A 247 -29.82 18.51 3.34
CA ALA A 247 -30.45 19.06 4.55
C ALA A 247 -30.41 18.12 5.77
N ALA A 248 -30.16 16.83 5.57
CA ALA A 248 -30.16 15.80 6.61
C ALA A 248 -28.78 15.68 7.31
N THR A 249 -28.77 15.02 8.46
CA THR A 249 -27.55 14.60 9.16
C THR A 249 -27.74 13.18 9.64
N LEU A 250 -26.81 12.29 9.26
CA LEU A 250 -26.73 10.94 9.80
C LEU A 250 -25.81 10.97 11.03
N THR A 251 -26.33 10.53 12.17
CA THR A 251 -25.53 10.30 13.39
C THR A 251 -25.35 8.79 13.56
N VAL A 252 -24.13 8.34 13.80
CA VAL A 252 -23.82 6.92 14.04
C VAL A 252 -23.26 6.81 15.46
N GLU A 253 -23.93 6.05 16.32
CA GLU A 253 -23.52 5.89 17.72
C GLU A 253 -22.22 5.06 17.87
N PRO A 254 -21.40 5.31 18.91
CA PRO A 254 -20.24 4.47 19.23
C PRO A 254 -20.62 2.98 19.33
N GLY A 255 -19.84 2.09 18.73
CA GLY A 255 -20.11 0.65 18.76
C GLY A 255 -21.10 0.15 17.68
N VAL A 256 -21.65 1.02 16.83
CA VAL A 256 -22.45 0.58 15.68
C VAL A 256 -21.56 -0.04 14.60
N VAL A 257 -22.05 -1.15 14.04
CA VAL A 257 -21.50 -1.81 12.85
C VAL A 257 -22.38 -1.49 11.64
N VAL A 258 -21.75 -1.05 10.57
CA VAL A 258 -22.33 -0.77 9.25
C VAL A 258 -21.62 -1.67 8.24
N LYS A 259 -22.40 -2.32 7.38
CA LYS A 259 -21.92 -3.29 6.40
C LYS A 259 -22.42 -2.97 5.00
N ALA A 260 -21.59 -3.20 3.99
CA ALA A 260 -21.96 -3.02 2.58
C ALA A 260 -21.30 -4.10 1.70
N GLY A 261 -21.85 -4.35 0.51
CA GLY A 261 -21.27 -5.24 -0.50
C GLY A 261 -21.52 -4.69 -1.89
N SER A 262 -21.32 -5.49 -2.94
CA SER A 262 -21.73 -5.17 -4.32
C SER A 262 -21.19 -3.85 -4.93
N LEU A 263 -20.12 -3.26 -4.37
CA LEU A 263 -19.67 -1.88 -4.64
C LEU A 263 -20.65 -0.78 -4.19
N ASP A 264 -21.52 -1.06 -3.22
CA ASP A 264 -22.40 -0.06 -2.63
C ASP A 264 -21.62 0.99 -1.82
N GLU A 265 -22.09 2.23 -1.86
CA GLU A 265 -21.41 3.42 -1.31
C GLU A 265 -22.26 4.17 -0.28
N LEU A 266 -21.63 4.70 0.77
CA LEU A 266 -22.24 5.67 1.69
C LEU A 266 -21.89 7.10 1.25
N ILE A 267 -22.83 7.76 0.59
CA ILE A 267 -22.68 9.09 0.00
C ILE A 267 -23.21 10.16 0.98
N ILE A 268 -22.36 11.09 1.39
CA ILE A 268 -22.70 12.19 2.30
C ILE A 268 -22.80 13.49 1.50
N ARG A 269 -24.02 13.95 1.21
CA ARG A 269 -24.30 15.33 0.76
C ARG A 269 -24.69 16.24 1.92
N GLY A 270 -25.34 15.67 2.93
CA GLY A 270 -25.68 16.31 4.19
C GLY A 270 -24.54 16.29 5.19
N GLY A 271 -24.86 16.02 6.45
CA GLY A 271 -23.86 15.82 7.50
C GLY A 271 -23.69 14.36 7.91
N LEU A 272 -22.49 14.02 8.41
CA LEU A 272 -22.21 12.76 9.09
C LEU A 272 -21.56 13.05 10.44
N VAL A 273 -22.06 12.41 11.49
CA VAL A 273 -21.45 12.39 12.82
C VAL A 273 -21.08 10.94 13.14
N ALA A 274 -19.82 10.58 12.89
CA ALA A 274 -19.23 9.28 13.21
C ALA A 274 -18.09 9.49 14.22
N GLN A 275 -18.46 9.46 15.50
CA GLN A 275 -17.58 9.81 16.63
C GLN A 275 -17.65 8.69 17.68
N GLY A 276 -16.91 7.61 17.41
CA GLY A 276 -16.81 6.45 18.30
C GLY A 276 -15.88 6.69 19.50
N THR A 277 -15.56 5.62 20.23
CA THR A 277 -14.57 5.64 21.31
C THR A 277 -13.60 4.47 21.19
N SER A 278 -12.45 4.53 21.84
CA SER A 278 -11.48 3.42 21.86
C SER A 278 -12.01 2.12 22.49
N ALA A 279 -13.07 2.19 23.31
CA ALA A 279 -13.77 1.02 23.86
C ALA A 279 -14.97 0.56 23.02
N GLN A 280 -15.52 1.44 22.19
CA GLN A 280 -16.68 1.22 21.32
C GLN A 280 -16.45 1.96 19.99
N PRO A 281 -15.58 1.43 19.11
CA PRO A 281 -15.34 2.02 17.80
C PRO A 281 -16.59 1.87 16.92
N ILE A 282 -16.74 2.76 15.95
CA ILE A 282 -17.74 2.60 14.88
C ILE A 282 -17.08 1.78 13.77
N VAL A 283 -17.75 0.76 13.24
CA VAL A 283 -17.19 -0.11 12.20
C VAL A 283 -17.95 0.07 10.90
N PHE A 284 -17.25 0.35 9.81
CA PHE A 284 -17.79 0.24 8.44
C PHE A 284 -16.97 -0.81 7.68
N THR A 285 -17.62 -1.88 7.21
CA THR A 285 -16.92 -3.07 6.69
C THR A 285 -17.71 -3.80 5.60
N SER A 286 -17.11 -4.85 5.02
CA SER A 286 -17.79 -5.74 4.06
C SER A 286 -18.96 -6.47 4.72
N ILE A 287 -20.02 -6.75 3.95
CA ILE A 287 -21.13 -7.60 4.39
C ILE A 287 -20.62 -8.97 4.88
N LYS A 288 -19.59 -9.51 4.23
CA LYS A 288 -18.93 -10.79 4.50
C LYS A 288 -18.03 -10.82 5.74
N ASP A 289 -17.89 -9.70 6.46
CA ASP A 289 -16.99 -9.61 7.61
C ASP A 289 -17.68 -10.08 8.89
N ASP A 290 -17.67 -11.39 9.14
CA ASP A 290 -18.29 -11.99 10.34
C ASP A 290 -17.66 -11.51 11.66
N THR A 291 -16.45 -10.94 11.63
CA THR A 291 -15.72 -10.53 12.84
C THR A 291 -16.38 -9.32 13.53
N HIS A 292 -17.18 -8.55 12.80
CA HIS A 292 -17.93 -7.41 13.30
C HIS A 292 -19.43 -7.56 12.98
N GLY A 293 -20.27 -7.66 14.02
CA GLY A 293 -21.72 -7.77 13.85
C GLY A 293 -22.25 -9.17 13.46
N GLY A 294 -21.36 -10.14 13.17
CA GLY A 294 -21.72 -11.51 12.78
C GLY A 294 -22.10 -11.67 11.31
N ASP A 295 -22.44 -12.90 10.93
CA ASP A 295 -22.91 -13.25 9.58
C ASP A 295 -24.21 -12.52 9.25
N THR A 296 -24.13 -11.64 8.25
CA THR A 296 -25.21 -10.76 7.78
C THR A 296 -25.64 -11.06 6.33
N ASN A 297 -25.00 -12.04 5.70
CA ASN A 297 -25.25 -12.54 4.35
C ASN A 297 -25.92 -13.92 4.39
N GLY A 298 -25.84 -14.63 5.51
CA GLY A 298 -26.46 -15.92 5.75
C GLY A 298 -25.71 -17.09 5.11
N ASP A 299 -24.43 -16.93 4.77
CA ASP A 299 -23.59 -17.99 4.18
C ASP A 299 -22.55 -18.59 5.14
N GLY A 300 -22.50 -18.09 6.39
CA GLY A 300 -21.46 -18.43 7.36
C GLY A 300 -20.06 -18.22 6.79
N ASN A 301 -19.13 -19.12 7.11
CA ASN A 301 -17.75 -19.04 6.65
C ASN A 301 -17.57 -19.40 5.14
N ALA A 302 -18.61 -19.35 4.31
CA ALA A 302 -18.51 -19.68 2.88
C ALA A 302 -17.91 -18.53 2.06
N SER A 303 -18.10 -17.30 2.51
CA SER A 303 -17.45 -16.10 2.00
C SER A 303 -16.33 -15.61 2.93
N VAL A 304 -15.49 -14.70 2.42
CA VAL A 304 -14.40 -14.04 3.15
C VAL A 304 -14.37 -12.58 2.69
N PRO A 305 -14.22 -11.59 3.59
CA PRO A 305 -14.20 -10.18 3.20
C PRO A 305 -12.92 -9.85 2.43
N ALA A 306 -13.05 -9.08 1.35
CA ALA A 306 -11.97 -8.75 0.44
C ALA A 306 -11.95 -7.24 0.14
N ALA A 307 -10.76 -6.71 -0.16
CA ALA A 307 -10.63 -5.34 -0.66
C ALA A 307 -11.57 -5.13 -1.86
N ARG A 308 -12.21 -3.95 -1.93
CA ARG A 308 -13.15 -3.59 -2.99
C ARG A 308 -14.48 -4.40 -3.00
N ASP A 309 -14.94 -4.85 -1.83
CA ASP A 309 -16.27 -5.46 -1.66
C ASP A 309 -17.40 -4.40 -1.73
N TRP A 310 -17.12 -3.19 -1.26
CA TRP A 310 -17.98 -2.01 -1.24
C TRP A 310 -17.15 -0.76 -1.57
N ASP A 311 -17.74 0.37 -1.99
CA ASP A 311 -16.92 1.47 -2.53
C ASP A 311 -16.31 2.39 -1.46
N GLY A 312 -16.97 2.54 -0.30
CA GLY A 312 -16.47 3.31 0.85
C GLY A 312 -17.43 4.40 1.34
N ILE A 313 -16.88 5.41 2.01
CA ILE A 313 -17.62 6.61 2.42
C ILE A 313 -17.14 7.81 1.60
N THR A 314 -18.03 8.38 0.78
CA THR A 314 -17.75 9.56 -0.04
C THR A 314 -18.51 10.77 0.46
N PHE A 315 -17.78 11.82 0.81
CA PHE A 315 -18.26 13.13 1.18
C PHE A 315 -18.27 14.00 -0.09
N GLU A 316 -19.48 14.32 -0.57
CA GLU A 316 -19.67 15.18 -1.73
C GLU A 316 -19.41 16.67 -1.40
N PRO A 317 -19.18 17.53 -2.41
CA PRO A 317 -18.92 18.95 -2.21
C PRO A 317 -20.07 19.65 -1.46
N GLY A 318 -19.73 20.41 -0.41
CA GLY A 318 -20.71 21.09 0.45
C GLY A 318 -21.27 20.25 1.60
N SER A 319 -20.80 19.01 1.77
CA SER A 319 -21.13 18.16 2.92
C SER A 319 -20.60 18.70 4.25
N ARG A 320 -21.22 18.26 5.36
CA ARG A 320 -21.04 18.81 6.71
C ARG A 320 -20.48 17.74 7.67
N SER A 321 -19.18 17.50 7.58
CA SER A 321 -18.43 16.59 8.46
C SER A 321 -17.38 17.35 9.26
N ALA A 322 -17.15 16.92 10.50
CA ALA A 322 -16.02 17.38 11.33
C ALA A 322 -14.83 16.38 11.28
N GLY A 323 -14.87 15.43 10.35
CA GLY A 323 -13.97 14.28 10.29
C GLY A 323 -14.53 13.06 11.03
N LEU A 324 -13.64 12.12 11.37
CA LEU A 324 -13.97 10.79 11.92
C LEU A 324 -13.19 10.56 13.22
N SER A 325 -13.80 9.96 14.24
CA SER A 325 -13.05 9.48 15.41
C SER A 325 -13.40 8.06 15.81
N HIS A 326 -12.36 7.28 16.14
CA HIS A 326 -12.43 5.86 16.50
C HIS A 326 -13.29 5.04 15.53
N VAL A 327 -13.15 5.32 14.23
CA VAL A 327 -13.77 4.55 13.15
C VAL A 327 -12.80 3.48 12.67
N ILE A 328 -13.26 2.23 12.63
CA ILE A 328 -12.64 1.15 11.85
C ILE A 328 -13.31 1.15 10.48
N LEU A 329 -12.51 1.21 9.40
CA LEU A 329 -13.03 1.23 8.04
C LEU A 329 -12.24 0.25 7.16
N ALA A 330 -12.94 -0.80 6.71
CA ALA A 330 -12.31 -1.97 6.12
C ALA A 330 -12.94 -2.47 4.81
N TYR A 331 -12.13 -3.13 3.97
CA TYR A 331 -12.55 -3.89 2.78
C TYR A 331 -13.23 -3.08 1.65
N SER A 332 -13.12 -1.75 1.69
CA SER A 332 -13.68 -0.83 0.70
C SER A 332 -12.78 -0.61 -0.53
N THR A 333 -13.23 0.18 -1.51
CA THR A 333 -12.39 0.70 -2.60
C THR A 333 -11.45 1.81 -2.11
N ASN A 334 -11.99 2.82 -1.41
CA ASN A 334 -11.20 3.79 -0.65
C ASN A 334 -11.86 3.96 0.72
N GLY A 335 -11.09 4.23 1.77
CA GLY A 335 -11.66 4.33 3.11
C GLY A 335 -12.64 5.50 3.24
N ALA A 336 -12.12 6.72 3.41
CA ALA A 336 -12.92 7.94 3.36
C ALA A 336 -12.45 8.87 2.23
N VAL A 337 -13.37 9.36 1.41
CA VAL A 337 -13.11 10.20 0.24
C VAL A 337 -13.83 11.53 0.43
N TYR A 338 -13.11 12.64 0.44
CA TYR A 338 -13.68 13.98 0.53
C TYR A 338 -13.41 14.73 -0.78
N ASN A 339 -14.46 15.00 -1.55
CA ASN A 339 -14.39 15.62 -2.88
C ASN A 339 -14.59 17.14 -2.78
N ALA A 340 -13.74 17.90 -3.47
CA ALA A 340 -13.71 19.37 -3.50
C ALA A 340 -14.02 20.06 -2.15
N LEU A 341 -13.21 19.79 -1.13
CA LEU A 341 -13.25 20.48 0.17
C LEU A 341 -12.98 21.98 0.00
N GLY A 342 -14.00 22.79 0.30
CA GLY A 342 -13.98 24.23 0.11
C GLY A 342 -13.44 25.04 1.29
N THR A 343 -13.73 26.33 1.29
CA THR A 343 -13.33 27.26 2.36
C THR A 343 -14.00 26.96 3.70
N ALA A 344 -13.21 26.93 4.78
CA ALA A 344 -13.64 26.78 6.18
C ALA A 344 -14.20 25.41 6.58
N THR A 345 -13.50 24.32 6.22
CA THR A 345 -13.72 22.99 6.81
C THR A 345 -12.57 22.61 7.76
N ASP A 346 -12.85 22.62 9.07
CA ASP A 346 -11.96 21.98 10.06
C ASP A 346 -12.28 20.48 10.13
N LEU A 347 -11.29 19.63 9.86
CA LEU A 347 -11.44 18.17 9.87
C LEU A 347 -10.53 17.55 10.93
N THR A 348 -11.12 16.73 11.81
CA THR A 348 -10.41 15.96 12.83
C THR A 348 -10.49 14.47 12.53
N PHE A 349 -9.35 13.82 12.34
CA PHE A 349 -9.23 12.36 12.24
C PHE A 349 -8.52 11.84 13.49
N THR A 350 -9.23 11.26 14.47
CA THR A 350 -8.59 10.83 15.72
C THR A 350 -8.87 9.37 16.07
N GLY A 351 -7.82 8.56 16.20
CA GLY A 351 -7.90 7.16 16.65
C GLY A 351 -8.55 6.20 15.66
N ASN A 352 -8.63 6.54 14.38
CA ASN A 352 -9.24 5.68 13.35
C ASN A 352 -8.27 4.59 12.86
N PHE A 353 -8.82 3.47 12.38
CA PHE A 353 -8.06 2.37 11.78
C PHE A 353 -8.61 2.00 10.40
N PHE A 354 -7.81 2.25 9.36
CA PHE A 354 -8.18 1.95 7.97
C PHE A 354 -7.46 0.67 7.51
N GLN A 355 -8.18 -0.38 7.13
CA GLN A 355 -7.53 -1.66 6.78
C GLN A 355 -8.07 -2.39 5.55
N ASN A 356 -7.19 -3.09 4.84
CA ASN A 356 -7.55 -4.01 3.75
C ASN A 356 -8.38 -3.36 2.60
N ASN A 357 -8.25 -2.04 2.38
CA ASN A 357 -8.97 -1.32 1.31
C ASN A 357 -8.17 -1.31 -0.02
N ASP A 358 -8.83 -1.36 -1.19
CA ASP A 358 -8.19 -1.45 -2.53
C ASP A 358 -7.15 -0.35 -2.78
N ARG A 359 -7.43 0.85 -2.27
CA ARG A 359 -6.66 2.07 -2.53
C ARG A 359 -6.24 2.76 -1.24
N ARG A 360 -6.71 3.98 -1.03
CA ARG A 360 -6.21 4.93 -0.02
C ARG A 360 -6.98 4.75 1.29
N SER A 361 -6.29 4.91 2.42
CA SER A 361 -6.95 5.00 3.74
C SER A 361 -7.90 6.20 3.80
N VAL A 362 -7.42 7.38 3.38
CA VAL A 362 -8.26 8.58 3.18
C VAL A 362 -7.79 9.32 1.93
N TYR A 363 -8.70 9.97 1.21
CA TYR A 363 -8.39 10.94 0.15
C TYR A 363 -9.10 12.27 0.43
N LEU A 364 -8.34 13.37 0.41
CA LEU A 364 -8.83 14.73 0.58
C LEU A 364 -8.50 15.52 -0.69
N GLU A 365 -9.51 15.76 -1.53
CA GLU A 365 -9.40 16.68 -2.66
C GLU A 365 -9.78 18.09 -2.19
N LEU A 366 -8.84 19.02 -2.29
CA LEU A 366 -9.01 20.40 -1.84
C LEU A 366 -9.40 21.31 -3.02
N ALA A 367 -10.42 22.13 -2.82
CA ALA A 367 -10.88 23.11 -3.80
C ALA A 367 -10.87 24.51 -3.15
N ASP A 368 -9.71 25.18 -3.25
CA ASP A 368 -9.44 26.47 -2.63
C ASP A 368 -9.64 26.46 -1.10
N ALA A 369 -9.25 25.35 -0.47
CA ALA A 369 -9.46 25.07 0.94
C ALA A 369 -8.76 26.09 1.87
N ALA A 370 -9.32 26.26 3.06
CA ALA A 370 -8.74 26.96 4.19
C ALA A 370 -9.36 26.43 5.49
N GLY A 371 -8.58 26.26 6.56
CA GLY A 371 -9.02 25.62 7.81
C GLY A 371 -7.89 24.85 8.49
N GLN A 372 -8.23 23.95 9.40
CA GLN A 372 -7.32 23.05 10.10
C GLN A 372 -7.63 21.59 9.75
N ILE A 373 -6.64 20.84 9.27
CA ILE A 373 -6.72 19.37 9.22
C ILE A 373 -5.89 18.82 10.38
N THR A 374 -6.57 18.32 11.41
CA THR A 374 -5.92 17.66 12.56
C THR A 374 -6.09 16.16 12.42
N ALA A 375 -5.01 15.41 12.62
CA ALA A 375 -5.05 13.96 12.57
C ALA A 375 -4.13 13.34 13.61
N SER A 376 -4.69 12.60 14.56
CA SER A 376 -3.96 12.09 15.72
C SER A 376 -4.22 10.61 16.01
N GLY A 377 -3.15 9.85 16.27
CA GLY A 377 -3.23 8.44 16.68
C GLY A 377 -3.95 7.49 15.71
N ASN A 378 -4.07 7.86 14.42
CA ASN A 378 -4.68 6.99 13.41
C ASN A 378 -3.69 5.91 12.94
N THR A 379 -4.20 4.75 12.55
CA THR A 379 -3.41 3.63 12.02
C THR A 379 -3.95 3.16 10.67
N ALA A 380 -3.09 2.53 9.87
CA ALA A 380 -3.45 1.97 8.57
C ALA A 380 -2.65 0.70 8.27
N ALA A 381 -3.31 -0.35 7.77
CA ALA A 381 -2.67 -1.62 7.43
C ALA A 381 -3.27 -2.24 6.16
N ASN A 382 -2.45 -2.92 5.35
CA ASN A 382 -2.89 -3.70 4.18
C ASN A 382 -3.76 -2.96 3.13
N ASN A 383 -3.83 -1.62 3.15
CA ASN A 383 -4.46 -0.85 2.08
C ASN A 383 -3.51 -0.77 0.88
N GLY A 384 -4.04 -0.57 -0.33
CA GLY A 384 -3.23 -0.28 -1.52
C GLY A 384 -2.30 0.93 -1.34
N LEU A 385 -2.68 1.88 -0.48
CA LEU A 385 -1.83 2.90 0.10
C LEU A 385 -2.27 3.24 1.53
N ASN A 386 -1.43 2.89 2.51
CA ASN A 386 -1.62 3.15 3.95
C ASN A 386 -1.35 4.63 4.32
N ALA A 387 -2.10 5.56 3.74
CA ALA A 387 -1.91 7.00 3.97
C ALA A 387 -3.22 7.79 3.80
N ILE A 388 -3.25 8.98 4.43
CA ILE A 388 -4.15 10.07 3.98
C ILE A 388 -3.46 10.74 2.79
N VAL A 389 -4.10 10.73 1.63
CA VAL A 389 -3.63 11.44 0.43
C VAL A 389 -4.36 12.78 0.34
N ILE A 390 -3.61 13.86 0.11
CA ILE A 390 -4.15 15.21 -0.05
C ILE A 390 -3.75 15.71 -1.45
N ASP A 391 -4.70 16.28 -2.18
CA ASP A 391 -4.54 16.78 -3.55
C ASP A 391 -5.32 18.10 -3.73
N GLY A 392 -5.11 18.84 -4.82
CA GLY A 392 -5.86 20.07 -5.14
C GLY A 392 -5.26 21.39 -4.61
N THR A 393 -6.11 22.41 -4.41
CA THR A 393 -5.70 23.81 -4.16
C THR A 393 -6.07 24.35 -2.78
N VAL A 394 -5.30 25.35 -2.33
CA VAL A 394 -5.43 26.04 -1.04
C VAL A 394 -5.41 27.55 -1.32
N ALA A 395 -6.45 28.27 -0.91
CA ALA A 395 -6.56 29.73 -1.14
C ALA A 395 -6.25 30.59 0.10
N GLY A 396 -6.13 29.96 1.28
CA GLY A 396 -5.83 30.63 2.55
C GLY A 396 -4.71 29.96 3.34
N ALA A 397 -4.77 30.08 4.66
CA ALA A 397 -3.94 29.25 5.54
C ALA A 397 -4.61 27.88 5.72
N LEU A 398 -3.86 26.82 5.42
CA LEU A 398 -4.18 25.45 5.79
C LEU A 398 -3.10 24.96 6.76
N ASN A 399 -3.44 24.78 8.03
CA ASN A 399 -2.54 24.08 8.95
C ASN A 399 -2.89 22.59 8.93
N ILE A 400 -1.87 21.74 8.91
CA ILE A 400 -2.03 20.30 8.99
C ILE A 400 -1.22 19.80 10.20
N ASN A 401 -1.91 19.22 11.18
CA ASN A 401 -1.34 18.82 12.48
C ASN A 401 -1.43 17.31 12.65
N TRP A 402 -0.28 16.63 12.55
CA TRP A 402 -0.15 15.18 12.73
C TRP A 402 0.44 14.87 14.12
N GLN A 403 -0.23 14.04 14.93
CA GLN A 403 0.18 13.72 16.32
C GLN A 403 0.11 12.23 16.67
#